data_AF-A0A0M6WFZ8-F1
#
_entry.id   AF-A0A0M6WFZ8-F1
#
_cell.length_a   1.000
_cell.length_b   1.000
_cell.length_c   1.000
_cell.angle_alpha   90.00
_cell.angle_beta   90.00
_cell.angle_gamma   90.00
#
_symmetry.space_group_name_H-M   'P 1'
#
loop_
_entity.id
_entity.type
_entity.pdbx_description
1 polymer ?
#
loop_
_entity_poly.entity_id
_entity_poly.type
_entity_poly.pdbx_seq_one_letter_code
_entity_poly.pdbx_strand_id
1 'polypeptide(L)' 'MVHINGKDIDVAGQSLMDFLNANDYEMGTFVVECNEEIIHKEDYKTYILRDGDVIEVVQFMGGGCGTSLMYRSIM' A
#
# COMPACT_ATOMS: atom_id res chain seq x y z
N MET A 1 13.32 -1.81 9.01
CA MET A 1 13.03 -2.49 7.73
C MET A 1 11.58 -2.93 7.65
N VAL A 2 10.84 -2.30 6.73
CA VAL A 2 9.47 -2.65 6.34
C VAL A 2 9.56 -3.24 4.94
N HIS A 3 8.85 -4.33 4.66
CA HIS A 3 8.81 -4.96 3.35
C HIS A 3 7.64 -4.38 2.56
N ILE A 4 7.88 -3.63 1.48
CA ILE A 4 6.85 -2.93 0.71
C ILE A 4 6.93 -3.33 -0.77
N ASN A 5 5.86 -3.92 -1.32
CA ASN A 5 5.80 -4.40 -2.71
C ASN A 5 7.05 -5.22 -3.10
N GLY A 6 7.47 -6.17 -2.27
CA GLY A 6 8.65 -6.99 -2.54
C GLY A 6 10.01 -6.35 -2.22
N LYS A 7 10.08 -5.13 -1.67
CA LYS A 7 11.32 -4.39 -1.38
C LYS A 7 11.45 -4.03 0.10
N ASP A 8 12.64 -4.23 0.67
CA ASP A 8 12.93 -3.79 2.04
C ASP A 8 13.29 -2.30 2.09
N ILE A 9 12.51 -1.52 2.85
CA ILE A 9 12.66 -0.06 2.98
C ILE A 9 12.79 0.31 4.46
N ASP A 10 13.73 1.20 4.79
CA ASP A 10 13.93 1.67 6.15
C ASP A 10 13.01 2.88 6.48
N VAL A 11 11.71 2.58 6.62
CA VAL A 11 10.66 3.58 6.89
C VAL A 11 9.92 3.31 8.21
N ALA A 12 10.46 2.41 9.04
CA ALA A 12 9.90 2.13 10.36
C ALA A 12 9.86 3.42 11.22
N GLY A 13 8.74 3.65 11.90
CA GLY A 13 8.48 4.85 12.70
C GLY A 13 7.85 6.02 11.93
N GLN A 14 7.72 5.93 10.59
CA GLN A 14 6.96 6.89 9.80
C GLN A 14 5.48 6.48 9.73
N SER A 15 4.59 7.45 9.51
CA SER A 15 3.19 7.13 9.22
C SER A 15 3.06 6.53 7.82
N LEU A 16 2.11 5.62 7.63
CA LEU A 16 1.82 5.06 6.31
C LEU A 16 1.46 6.16 5.31
N MET A 17 0.72 7.18 5.75
CA MET A 17 0.39 8.36 4.94
C MET A 17 1.64 9.10 4.45
N ASP A 18 2.63 9.33 5.32
CA ASP A 18 3.86 10.04 4.95
C ASP A 18 4.66 9.25 3.93
N PHE A 19 4.76 7.92 4.13
CA PHE A 19 5.39 7.03 3.16
C PHE A 19 4.69 7.08 1.79
N LEU A 20 3.36 7.00 1.76
CA LEU A 20 2.59 7.05 0.51
C LEU A 20 2.75 8.39 -0.21
N ASN A 21 2.72 9.50 0.52
CA ASN A 21 2.95 10.83 -0.05
C ASN A 21 4.37 10.99 -0.60
N ALA A 22 5.38 10.46 0.10
CA ALA A 22 6.78 10.55 -0.30
C ALA A 22 7.10 9.75 -1.58
N ASN A 23 6.23 8.81 -1.96
CA ASN A 23 6.36 7.97 -3.15
C ASN A 23 5.34 8.34 -4.25
N ASP A 24 4.72 9.53 -4.16
CA ASP A 24 3.78 10.07 -5.16
C ASP A 24 2.57 9.16 -5.46
N TYR A 25 2.10 8.39 -4.46
CA TYR A 25 0.91 7.55 -4.64
C TYR A 25 -0.37 8.41 -4.71
N GLU A 26 -1.12 8.29 -5.81
CA GLU A 26 -2.38 9.01 -6.01
C GLU A 26 -3.52 8.40 -5.18
N MET A 27 -3.85 9.07 -4.07
CA MET A 27 -4.91 8.68 -3.15
C MET A 27 -6.23 8.42 -3.87
N GLY A 28 -6.76 7.21 -3.75
CA GLY A 28 -8.04 6.84 -4.36
C GLY A 28 -7.94 5.74 -5.40
N THR A 29 -6.75 5.51 -5.95
CA THR A 29 -6.53 4.52 -7.02
C THR A 29 -6.03 3.16 -6.52
N PHE A 30 -5.55 3.10 -5.29
CA PHE A 30 -4.96 1.91 -4.68
C PHE A 30 -5.63 1.50 -3.36
N VAL A 31 -5.31 0.29 -2.93
CA VAL A 31 -5.59 -0.27 -1.61
C VAL A 31 -4.24 -0.68 -1.00
N VAL A 32 -4.10 -0.46 0.30
CA VAL A 32 -2.93 -0.89 1.08
C VAL A 32 -3.33 -2.06 1.95
N GLU A 33 -2.60 -3.15 1.81
CA GLU A 33 -2.63 -4.31 2.69
C GLU A 33 -1.38 -4.28 3.57
N CYS A 34 -1.52 -4.59 4.85
CA CYS A 34 -0.42 -4.76 5.77
C CYS A 34 -0.59 -6.07 6.53
N ASN A 35 0.41 -6.96 6.46
CA ASN A 35 0.39 -8.27 7.11
C ASN A 35 -0.90 -9.07 6.82
N GLU A 36 -1.33 -9.10 5.55
CA GLU A 36 -2.58 -9.75 5.10
C GLU A 36 -3.89 -9.05 5.54
N GLU A 37 -3.80 -7.86 6.16
CA GLU A 37 -4.96 -7.06 6.59
C GLU A 37 -5.08 -5.77 5.76
N ILE A 38 -6.28 -5.50 5.23
CA ILE A 38 -6.53 -4.27 4.47
C ILE A 38 -6.61 -3.08 5.43
N ILE A 39 -5.73 -2.09 5.25
CA ILE A 39 -5.80 -0.84 6.00
C ILE A 39 -6.78 0.12 5.29
N HIS A 40 -7.75 0.62 6.05
CA HIS A 40 -8.69 1.62 5.54
C HIS A 40 -8.00 2.98 5.38
N LYS A 41 -8.45 3.76 4.40
CA LYS A 41 -7.85 5.07 4.06
C LYS A 41 -7.84 6.06 5.23
N GLU A 42 -8.83 5.96 6.11
CA GLU A 42 -8.94 6.81 7.31
C GLU A 42 -7.81 6.52 8.31
N ASP A 43 -7.30 5.29 8.32
CA ASP A 43 -6.26 4.81 9.22
C ASP A 43 -4.83 5.08 8.70
N TYR A 44 -4.66 5.49 7.44
CA TYR A 44 -3.31 5.74 6.88
C TYR A 44 -2.52 6.78 7.69
N LYS A 45 -3.20 7.76 8.28
CA LYS A 45 -2.58 8.81 9.09
C LYS A 45 -2.19 8.34 10.49
N THR A 46 -2.90 7.36 11.04
CA THR A 46 -2.71 6.87 12.42
C THR A 46 -1.87 5.61 12.45
N TYR A 47 -1.79 4.89 11.33
CA TYR A 47 -0.97 3.70 11.19
C TYR A 47 0.52 4.09 11.11
N ILE A 48 1.28 3.63 12.09
CA ILE A 48 2.73 3.79 12.16
C ILE A 48 3.38 2.50 11.67
N LEU A 49 4.23 2.63 10.65
CA LEU A 49 5.00 1.53 10.08
C LEU A 49 5.97 0.97 11.11
N ARG A 50 5.99 -0.36 11.27
CA ARG A 50 6.84 -1.05 12.23
C ARG A 50 7.86 -1.93 11.53
N ASP A 51 8.98 -2.15 12.20
CA ASP A 51 9.97 -3.11 11.72
C ASP A 51 9.35 -4.50 11.56
N GLY A 52 9.51 -5.10 10.38
CA GLY A 52 8.93 -6.39 10.02
C GLY A 52 7.54 -6.35 9.39
N ASP A 53 6.91 -5.18 9.27
CA ASP A 53 5.63 -5.08 8.55
C ASP A 53 5.80 -5.41 7.06
N VAL A 54 4.86 -6.18 6.52
CA VAL A 54 4.76 -6.52 5.09
C VAL A 54 3.60 -5.77 4.49
N ILE A 55 3.87 -4.87 3.55
CA ILE A 55 2.90 -3.96 2.95
C ILE A 55 2.83 -4.19 1.45
N GLU A 56 1.61 -4.36 0.95
CA GLU A 56 1.32 -4.46 -0.47
C GLU A 56 0.39 -3.31 -0.88
N VAL A 57 0.87 -2.47 -1.79
CA VAL A 57 0.09 -1.40 -2.41
C VAL A 57 -0.40 -1.91 -3.76
N VAL A 58 -1.68 -2.25 -3.81
CA VAL A 58 -2.32 -2.83 -5.01
C VAL A 58 -3.27 -1.83 -5.65
N GLN A 59 -3.21 -1.70 -6.97
CA GLN A 59 -4.14 -0.87 -7.74
C GLN A 59 -5.13 -1.74 -8.52
N PHE A 60 -6.38 -1.30 -8.54
CA PHE A 60 -7.40 -1.89 -9.40
C PHE A 60 -7.13 -1.45 -10.85
N MET A 61 -6.74 -2.40 -11.69
CA MET A 61 -6.74 -2.20 -13.13
C MET A 61 -8.17 -2.42 -13.63
N GLY A 62 -8.94 -1.35 -13.74
CA GLY A 62 -10.30 -1.40 -14.28
C GLY A 62 -10.29 -1.95 -15.72
N GLY A 63 -10.69 -3.21 -15.89
CA GLY A 63 -10.87 -3.83 -17.20
C GLY A 63 -12.11 -3.28 -17.89
N GLY A 64 -11.91 -2.55 -18.99
CA GLY A 64 -12.98 -2.15 -19.89
C GLY A 64 -13.72 -3.37 -20.44
N CYS A 65 -15.05 -3.37 -20.29
CA CYS A 65 -16.01 -4.30 -20.90
C CYS A 65 -15.64 -5.80 -20.83
N GLY A 66 -15.93 -6.41 -19.67
CA GLY A 66 -16.01 -7.85 -19.50
C GLY A 66 -14.76 -8.51 -18.93
N THR A 67 -14.97 -9.37 -17.94
CA THR A 67 -14.04 -10.39 -17.41
C THR A 67 -12.91 -9.95 -16.47
N SER A 68 -12.82 -10.70 -15.36
CA SER A 68 -11.75 -10.81 -14.34
C SER A 68 -11.20 -9.53 -13.68
N LEU A 69 -11.50 -9.38 -12.39
CA LEU A 69 -10.76 -8.51 -11.46
C LEU A 69 -9.32 -9.03 -11.36
N MET A 70 -8.35 -8.25 -11.84
CA MET A 70 -6.92 -8.55 -11.69
C MET A 70 -6.26 -7.44 -10.88
N TYR A 71 -5.66 -7.82 -9.75
CA TYR A 71 -4.82 -6.95 -8.94
C TYR A 71 -3.39 -7.01 -9.48
N ARG A 72 -2.74 -5.86 -9.69
CA ARG A 72 -1.32 -5.80 -10.01
C ARG A 72 -0.62 -4.90 -9.00
N SER A 73 0.45 -5.41 -8.41
CA SER A 73 1.31 -4.64 -7.50
C SER A 73 1.95 -3.49 -8.30
N ILE A 74 1.88 -2.26 -7.75
CA ILE A 74 2.42 -1.06 -8.40
C ILE A 74 3.92 -1.04 -8.11
N MET A 75 4.73 -1.50 -9.06
CA MET A 75 6.19 -1.42 -9.03
C MET A 75 6.71 -0.67 -10.24
#